data_AF-A0A166HYH3-F1
#
_entry.id   AF-A0A166HYH3-F1
#
_cell.length_a   1.000
_cell.length_b   1.000
_cell.length_c   1.000
_cell.angle_alpha   90.00
_cell.angle_beta   90.00
_cell.angle_gamma   90.00
#
_symmetry.space_group_name_H-M   'P 1'
#
loop_
_entity.id
_entity.type
_entity.pdbx_description
1 polymer ?
#
loop_
_entity_poly.entity_id
_entity_poly.type
_entity_poly.pdbx_seq_one_letter_code
_entity_poly.pdbx_strand_id
1 'polypeptide(L)'
;MDHAISLADGCVVCRKRVAQDVKEFNEMLLAELEVIICATAQKLVAKNNLDNPKQLSLSAGKPHTSKPVEVLQMFNDSNADLIIRTADDVSFRVHRVILSLSVPVFAAMFTLPQAPVDPDDSTPVDTASSVSPSIVDVSEGSATMQQFLQFCYPAADPDIGSLQGIQAILEVATKYDSDEIKRRAAKRLDTFLASSTLRVYAIAYRYKLEREVRLAAKRFLQNRISVTYVAELDFIPASAYHQLQEYHMRCQSVASQKFQTSGFSWIPISSSQGTITRFIWFTCRKCAGSPEVKIAANQEVAPTKWWSDYMESVSEILSGVPYHSAKALTAAKDRALEAAVQCSACQVKVRTCTITWGVIQLTIPPPL
;
A
#
# COMPACT_ATOMS: atom_id res chain seq x y z
N MET A 1 -7.65 -23.18 -48.01
CA MET A 1 -7.29 -22.49 -46.74
C MET A 1 -8.56 -22.26 -45.90
N ASP A 2 -9.70 -21.95 -46.52
CA ASP A 2 -10.96 -21.62 -45.83
C ASP A 2 -11.73 -22.82 -45.24
N HIS A 3 -11.50 -24.04 -45.72
CA HIS A 3 -12.11 -25.26 -45.14
C HIS A 3 -11.45 -25.68 -43.80
N ALA A 4 -10.18 -25.33 -43.59
CA ALA A 4 -9.48 -25.54 -42.31
C ALA A 4 -9.87 -24.46 -41.27
N ILE A 5 -10.30 -23.29 -41.74
CA ILE A 5 -10.79 -22.18 -40.92
C ILE A 5 -12.21 -22.49 -40.39
N SER A 6 -13.09 -23.02 -41.23
CA SER A 6 -14.46 -23.41 -40.84
C SER A 6 -14.54 -24.55 -39.81
N LEU A 7 -13.63 -25.52 -39.86
CA LEU A 7 -13.58 -26.63 -38.88
C LEU A 7 -13.00 -26.21 -37.52
N ALA A 8 -12.29 -25.09 -37.44
CA ALA A 8 -11.68 -24.59 -36.21
C ALA A 8 -12.67 -23.85 -35.29
N ASP A 9 -13.81 -23.37 -35.80
CA ASP A 9 -14.84 -22.67 -35.02
C ASP A 9 -15.65 -23.59 -34.08
N GLY A 10 -15.58 -24.91 -34.27
CA GLY A 10 -16.43 -25.87 -33.57
C GLY A 10 -15.94 -26.38 -32.20
N CYS A 11 -14.67 -26.20 -31.81
CA CYS A 11 -14.13 -26.88 -30.62
C CYS A 11 -13.94 -25.93 -29.42
N VAL A 12 -14.74 -26.14 -28.36
CA VAL A 12 -14.70 -25.35 -27.10
C VAL A 12 -13.48 -25.70 -26.22
N VAL A 13 -12.87 -26.88 -26.43
CA VAL A 13 -11.77 -27.41 -25.61
C VAL A 13 -10.40 -26.90 -26.08
N CYS A 14 -10.22 -26.67 -27.39
CA CYS A 14 -8.95 -26.18 -27.97
C CYS A 14 -8.71 -24.67 -27.76
N ARG A 15 -9.71 -23.91 -27.28
CA ARG A 15 -9.70 -22.44 -27.12
C ARG A 15 -8.85 -21.88 -25.97
N LYS A 16 -8.45 -22.70 -24.99
CA LYS A 16 -8.01 -22.19 -23.67
C LYS A 16 -6.51 -22.07 -23.44
N ARG A 17 -5.62 -22.69 -24.24
CA ARG A 17 -4.30 -23.08 -23.69
C ARG A 17 -3.20 -22.00 -23.70
N VAL A 18 -2.99 -21.21 -24.75
CA VAL A 18 -1.83 -20.27 -24.82
C VAL A 18 -1.99 -19.04 -23.94
N ALA A 19 -3.15 -18.37 -23.97
CA ALA A 19 -3.37 -17.24 -23.08
C ALA A 19 -3.49 -17.66 -21.61
N GLN A 20 -4.02 -18.86 -21.34
CA GLN A 20 -4.01 -19.43 -20.00
C GLN A 20 -2.58 -19.77 -19.56
N ASP A 21 -1.76 -20.37 -20.44
CA ASP A 21 -0.35 -20.65 -20.17
C ASP A 21 0.43 -19.36 -19.88
N VAL A 22 0.23 -18.30 -20.66
CA VAL A 22 0.85 -16.99 -20.43
C VAL A 22 0.32 -16.31 -19.17
N LYS A 23 -0.99 -16.41 -18.89
CA LYS A 23 -1.59 -15.88 -17.66
C LYS A 23 -1.02 -16.58 -16.44
N GLU A 24 -1.05 -17.90 -16.41
CA GLU A 24 -0.52 -18.71 -15.31
C GLU A 24 1.00 -18.51 -15.17
N PHE A 25 1.74 -18.42 -16.26
CA PHE A 25 3.16 -18.09 -16.21
C PHE A 25 3.40 -16.70 -15.61
N ASN A 26 2.59 -15.71 -15.96
CA ASN A 26 2.69 -14.38 -15.37
C ASN A 26 2.30 -14.35 -13.89
N GLU A 27 1.33 -15.15 -13.47
CA GLU A 27 1.01 -15.33 -12.04
C GLU A 27 2.20 -15.96 -11.28
N MET A 28 2.86 -16.95 -11.88
CA MET A 28 4.07 -17.56 -11.31
C MET A 28 5.25 -16.57 -11.28
N LEU A 29 5.44 -15.78 -12.34
CA LEU A 29 6.43 -14.71 -12.42
C LEU A 29 6.20 -13.68 -11.30
N LEU A 30 4.96 -13.28 -11.06
CA LEU A 30 4.58 -12.36 -10.00
C LEU A 30 4.85 -12.95 -8.61
N ALA A 31 4.53 -14.23 -8.40
CA ALA A 31 4.84 -14.93 -7.15
C ALA A 31 6.36 -14.99 -6.91
N GLU A 32 7.15 -15.23 -7.95
CA GLU A 32 8.61 -15.25 -7.83
C GLU A 32 9.19 -13.87 -7.52
N LEU A 33 8.65 -12.81 -8.14
CA LEU A 33 8.99 -11.42 -7.80
C LEU A 33 8.69 -11.09 -6.34
N GLU A 34 7.55 -11.56 -5.81
CA GLU A 34 7.20 -11.40 -4.39
C GLU A 34 8.21 -12.09 -3.47
N VAL A 35 8.66 -13.30 -3.80
CA VAL A 35 9.70 -14.00 -3.04
C VAL A 35 11.01 -13.21 -3.02
N ILE A 36 11.43 -12.67 -4.18
CA ILE A 36 12.63 -11.83 -4.29
C ILE A 36 12.54 -10.59 -3.40
N ILE A 37 11.40 -9.91 -3.45
CA ILE A 37 11.16 -8.68 -2.70
C ILE A 37 11.17 -8.95 -1.19
N CYS A 38 10.47 -9.99 -0.75
CA CYS A 38 10.44 -10.41 0.65
C CYS A 38 11.84 -10.79 1.16
N ALA A 39 12.59 -11.59 0.40
CA ALA A 39 13.94 -11.99 0.77
C ALA A 39 14.90 -10.78 0.82
N THR A 40 14.76 -9.82 -0.08
CA THR A 40 15.56 -8.59 -0.10
C THR A 40 15.27 -7.71 1.11
N ALA A 41 13.98 -7.54 1.44
CA ALA A 41 13.56 -6.80 2.64
C ALA A 41 14.12 -7.45 3.91
N GLN A 42 14.03 -8.76 4.05
CA GLN A 42 14.56 -9.49 5.21
C GLN A 42 16.07 -9.32 5.38
N LYS A 43 16.84 -9.40 4.28
CA LYS A 43 18.30 -9.17 4.29
C LYS A 43 18.66 -7.75 4.72
N LEU A 44 17.89 -6.75 4.30
CA LEU A 44 18.10 -5.35 4.68
C LEU A 44 17.76 -5.10 6.15
N VAL A 45 16.66 -5.67 6.65
CA VAL A 45 16.30 -5.58 8.06
C VAL A 45 17.37 -6.23 8.94
N ALA A 46 17.86 -7.41 8.55
CA ALA A 46 18.95 -8.09 9.27
C ALA A 46 20.23 -7.25 9.30
N LYS A 47 20.58 -6.58 8.19
CA LYS A 47 21.72 -5.67 8.11
C LYS A 47 21.53 -4.44 9.03
N ASN A 48 20.36 -3.80 8.98
CA ASN A 48 20.09 -2.59 9.77
C ASN A 48 20.04 -2.87 11.28
N ASN A 49 19.56 -4.04 11.70
CA ASN A 49 19.53 -4.44 13.11
C ASN A 49 20.92 -4.68 13.71
N LEU A 50 21.95 -4.87 12.88
CA LEU A 50 23.36 -4.99 13.31
C LEU A 50 24.01 -3.61 13.49
N ASP A 51 23.49 -2.55 12.87
CA ASP A 51 24.20 -1.27 12.68
C ASP A 51 23.74 -0.12 13.61
N ASN A 52 22.55 -0.11 14.24
CA ASN A 52 22.22 0.93 15.25
C ASN A 52 20.94 0.70 16.10
N PRO A 53 21.00 0.82 17.44
CA PRO A 53 19.84 1.02 18.29
C PRO A 53 19.81 2.47 18.83
N LYS A 54 18.98 3.37 18.27
CA LYS A 54 18.50 4.55 19.03
C LYS A 54 17.36 5.31 18.36
N GLN A 55 16.36 5.59 19.21
CA GLN A 55 15.15 6.36 18.96
C GLN A 55 15.45 7.85 18.75
N LEU A 56 14.71 8.50 17.85
CA LEU A 56 14.59 9.95 17.79
C LEU A 56 13.19 10.40 18.18
N SER A 57 13.15 11.52 18.90
CA SER A 57 11.97 12.25 19.38
C SER A 57 11.31 13.03 18.25
N LEU A 58 9.97 13.12 18.31
CA LEU A 58 9.16 13.90 17.39
C LEU A 58 9.25 15.39 17.73
N SER A 59 9.52 16.25 16.75
CA SER A 59 9.27 17.69 16.84
C SER A 59 7.90 18.03 16.24
N ALA A 60 7.12 18.80 16.98
CA ALA A 60 5.77 19.26 16.63
C ALA A 60 5.81 20.25 15.45
N GLY A 61 4.88 20.07 14.51
CA GLY A 61 4.60 21.04 13.44
C GLY A 61 3.83 22.25 13.95
N LYS A 62 3.93 23.38 13.25
CA LYS A 62 3.22 24.62 13.61
C LYS A 62 1.70 24.47 13.41
N PRO A 63 0.87 25.17 14.21
CA PRO A 63 -0.57 25.14 14.06
C PRO A 63 -0.98 25.84 12.77
N HIS A 64 -1.86 25.20 11.99
CA HIS A 64 -2.52 25.80 10.84
C HIS A 64 -3.86 26.38 11.28
N THR A 65 -4.03 27.70 11.11
CA THR A 65 -5.29 28.42 11.31
C THR A 65 -6.22 28.16 10.12
N SER A 66 -7.28 27.39 10.34
CA SER A 66 -8.41 27.25 9.41
C SER A 66 -9.65 27.98 9.93
N LYS A 67 -10.58 28.32 9.04
CA LYS A 67 -11.87 28.97 9.37
C LYS A 67 -12.63 28.20 10.47
N PRO A 68 -13.45 28.88 11.31
CA PRO A 68 -14.23 28.22 12.35
C PRO A 68 -15.10 27.11 11.75
N VAL A 69 -14.99 25.91 12.31
CA VAL A 69 -15.74 24.75 11.87
C VAL A 69 -17.11 24.75 12.53
N GLU A 70 -18.15 24.46 11.75
CA GLU A 70 -19.49 24.20 12.28
C GLU A 70 -19.44 22.91 13.12
N VAL A 71 -19.76 23.06 14.41
CA VAL A 71 -19.70 21.98 15.39
C VAL A 71 -20.79 20.95 15.07
N LEU A 72 -20.39 19.69 14.91
CA LEU A 72 -21.35 18.60 14.70
C LEU A 72 -22.32 18.49 15.88
N GLN A 73 -23.59 18.18 15.58
CA GLN A 73 -24.66 18.10 16.59
C GLN A 73 -24.33 17.15 17.77
N MET A 74 -23.55 16.08 17.51
CA MET A 74 -23.10 15.13 18.55
C MET A 74 -22.19 15.78 19.62
N PHE A 75 -21.61 16.94 19.33
CA PHE A 75 -20.75 17.71 20.25
C PHE A 75 -21.46 18.97 20.79
N ASN A 76 -22.79 18.97 20.79
CA ASN A 76 -23.63 20.01 21.37
C ASN A 76 -24.68 19.44 22.34
N ASP A 77 -24.36 18.30 22.99
CA ASP A 77 -25.26 17.64 23.95
C ASP A 77 -25.36 18.45 25.26
N SER A 78 -26.58 18.67 25.75
CA SER A 78 -26.83 19.34 27.02
C SER A 78 -26.42 18.52 28.25
N ASN A 79 -26.28 17.20 28.10
CA ASN A 79 -25.87 16.28 29.16
C ASN A 79 -24.36 16.09 29.24
N ALA A 80 -23.58 16.75 28.39
CA ALA A 80 -22.13 16.71 28.42
C ALA A 80 -21.58 17.31 29.74
N ASP A 81 -20.61 16.62 30.34
CA ASP A 81 -19.97 16.98 31.61
C ASP A 81 -18.60 17.67 31.43
N LEU A 82 -18.17 17.87 30.19
CA LEU A 82 -16.92 18.53 29.82
C LEU A 82 -17.08 19.38 28.56
N ILE A 83 -16.41 20.53 28.55
CA ILE A 83 -16.23 21.37 27.36
C ILE A 83 -14.75 21.34 26.99
N ILE A 84 -14.44 20.92 25.76
CA ILE A 84 -13.12 21.14 25.16
C ILE A 84 -13.18 22.43 24.36
N ARG A 85 -12.35 23.41 24.73
CA ARG A 85 -12.22 24.68 24.01
C ARG A 85 -10.91 24.69 23.24
N THR A 86 -11.01 24.92 21.95
CA THR A 86 -9.90 24.86 20.99
C THR A 86 -9.18 26.19 20.85
N ALA A 87 -8.00 26.19 20.23
CA ALA A 87 -7.16 27.38 20.08
C ALA A 87 -7.82 28.51 19.26
N ASP A 88 -8.79 28.16 18.42
CA ASP A 88 -9.64 29.08 17.65
C ASP A 88 -10.99 29.35 18.33
N ASP A 89 -11.07 29.16 19.65
CA ASP A 89 -12.18 29.51 20.55
C ASP A 89 -13.50 28.75 20.26
N VAL A 90 -13.43 27.63 19.53
CA VAL A 90 -14.59 26.75 19.33
C VAL A 90 -14.69 25.77 20.50
N SER A 91 -15.90 25.65 21.06
CA SER A 91 -16.21 24.79 22.20
C SER A 91 -16.97 23.53 21.77
N PHE A 92 -16.48 22.37 22.19
CA PHE A 92 -17.10 21.06 21.98
C PHE A 92 -17.61 20.51 23.31
N ARG A 93 -18.92 20.24 23.38
CA ARG A 93 -19.55 19.58 24.53
C ARG A 93 -19.36 18.07 24.42
N VAL A 94 -18.62 17.49 25.35
CA VAL A 94 -18.15 16.11 25.32
C VAL A 94 -18.31 15.40 26.66
N HIS A 95 -18.17 14.08 26.67
CA HIS A 95 -18.34 13.23 27.85
C HIS A 95 -16.98 12.75 28.37
N ARG A 96 -16.67 13.07 29.63
CA ARG A 96 -15.41 12.66 30.29
C ARG A 96 -15.19 11.17 30.22
N VAL A 97 -16.25 10.38 30.45
CA VAL A 97 -16.17 8.91 30.41
C VAL A 97 -15.71 8.38 29.04
N ILE A 98 -16.20 8.95 27.94
CA ILE A 98 -15.83 8.52 26.58
C ILE A 98 -14.38 8.86 26.30
N LEU A 99 -13.94 10.07 26.67
CA LEU A 99 -12.55 10.48 26.50
C LEU A 99 -11.59 9.68 27.37
N SER A 100 -11.93 9.41 28.63
CA SER A 100 -11.13 8.56 29.52
C SER A 100 -10.92 7.16 28.96
N LEU A 101 -11.96 6.58 28.35
CA LEU A 101 -11.87 5.23 27.78
C LEU A 101 -11.08 5.21 26.47
N SER A 102 -11.08 6.32 25.72
CA SER A 102 -10.49 6.39 24.38
C SER A 102 -9.06 6.93 24.36
N VAL A 103 -8.70 7.75 25.36
CA VAL A 103 -7.50 8.59 25.35
C VAL A 103 -6.83 8.57 26.74
N PRO A 104 -5.68 7.90 26.89
CA PRO A 104 -4.98 7.76 28.17
C PRO A 104 -4.62 9.09 28.84
N VAL A 105 -4.22 10.10 28.07
CA VAL A 105 -3.87 11.42 28.61
C VAL A 105 -5.07 12.08 29.29
N PHE A 106 -6.27 11.99 28.72
CA PHE A 106 -7.48 12.52 29.35
C PHE A 106 -7.87 11.71 30.60
N ALA A 107 -7.74 10.38 30.55
CA ALA A 107 -7.99 9.52 31.71
C ALA A 107 -7.11 9.92 32.91
N ALA A 108 -5.81 10.14 32.66
CA ALA A 108 -4.87 10.59 33.69
C ALA A 108 -5.15 12.03 34.14
N MET A 109 -5.48 12.94 33.22
CA MET A 109 -5.79 14.33 33.56
C MET A 109 -6.99 14.44 34.51
N PHE A 110 -8.03 13.61 34.31
CA PHE A 110 -9.24 13.67 35.12
C PHE A 110 -9.10 13.10 36.53
N THR A 111 -8.00 12.41 36.85
CA THR A 111 -7.73 11.90 38.21
C THR A 111 -6.90 12.86 39.05
N LEU A 112 -6.35 13.93 38.46
CA LEU A 112 -5.55 14.91 39.17
C LEU A 112 -6.43 15.75 40.11
N PRO A 113 -5.96 16.06 41.34
CA PRO A 113 -6.63 17.00 42.23
C PRO A 113 -6.76 18.35 41.54
N GLN A 114 -7.99 18.86 41.42
CA GLN A 114 -8.18 20.24 40.95
C GLN A 114 -7.76 21.21 42.05
N ALA A 115 -7.11 22.31 41.67
CA ALA A 115 -6.74 23.35 42.61
C ALA A 115 -8.00 23.87 43.32
N PRO A 116 -7.95 24.15 44.64
CA PRO A 116 -9.09 24.70 45.35
C PRO A 116 -9.52 26.02 44.70
N VAL A 117 -10.83 26.12 44.44
CA VAL A 117 -11.47 27.37 43.98
C VAL A 117 -11.34 28.38 45.11
N ASP A 118 -10.81 29.56 44.81
CA ASP A 118 -10.72 30.66 45.78
C ASP A 118 -12.11 30.96 46.36
N PRO A 119 -12.26 31.07 47.70
CA PRO A 119 -13.57 31.16 48.36
C PRO A 119 -14.28 32.51 48.20
N ASP A 120 -13.84 33.39 47.30
CA ASP A 120 -14.38 34.76 47.17
C ASP A 120 -15.58 34.86 46.22
N ASP A 121 -16.00 33.76 45.58
CA ASP A 121 -17.23 33.71 44.77
C ASP A 121 -18.35 32.96 45.50
N SER A 122 -18.77 33.53 46.63
CA SER A 122 -19.89 33.02 47.42
C SER A 122 -21.23 33.56 46.91
N THR A 123 -21.66 33.08 45.74
CA THR A 123 -23.10 33.08 45.42
C THR A 123 -23.78 31.91 46.13
N PRO A 124 -24.91 32.09 46.85
CA PRO A 124 -25.57 31.01 47.57
C PRO A 124 -26.05 29.94 46.59
N VAL A 125 -25.64 28.69 46.83
CA VAL A 125 -26.05 27.52 46.06
C VAL A 125 -27.47 27.15 46.50
N ASP A 126 -28.46 27.60 45.73
CA ASP A 126 -29.82 27.06 45.80
C ASP A 126 -29.82 25.62 45.24
N THR A 127 -30.46 24.75 46.00
CA THR A 127 -30.62 23.31 45.80
C THR A 127 -31.34 22.96 44.50
N ALA A 128 -30.59 22.83 43.40
CA ALA A 128 -30.83 21.99 42.22
C ALA A 128 -29.60 22.10 41.30
N SER A 129 -28.45 21.59 41.76
CA SER A 129 -27.13 21.86 41.17
C SER A 129 -27.02 21.41 39.71
N SER A 130 -27.29 22.35 38.79
CA SER A 130 -26.76 22.33 37.43
C SER A 130 -25.26 22.60 37.50
N VAL A 131 -24.49 21.55 37.82
CA VAL A 131 -23.03 21.62 37.79
C VAL A 131 -22.63 21.99 36.37
N SER A 132 -22.13 23.21 36.19
CA SER A 132 -21.63 23.65 34.88
C SER A 132 -20.48 22.74 34.44
N PRO A 133 -20.44 22.29 33.18
CA PRO A 133 -19.40 21.39 32.71
C PRO A 133 -18.03 22.05 32.82
N SER A 134 -17.03 21.29 33.27
CA SER A 134 -15.65 21.79 33.36
C SER A 134 -15.11 22.13 31.97
N ILE A 135 -14.29 23.18 31.86
CA ILE A 135 -13.68 23.60 30.58
C ILE A 135 -12.21 23.16 30.56
N VAL A 136 -11.78 22.56 29.45
CA VAL A 136 -10.39 22.20 29.17
C VAL A 136 -9.95 22.85 27.87
N ASP A 137 -8.92 23.68 27.97
CA ASP A 137 -8.30 24.36 26.83
C ASP A 137 -7.28 23.45 26.13
N VAL A 138 -7.33 23.41 24.80
CA VAL A 138 -6.43 22.61 23.97
C VAL A 138 -5.78 23.47 22.88
N SER A 139 -4.59 23.08 22.43
CA SER A 139 -3.80 23.86 21.46
C SER A 139 -4.20 23.60 20.00
N GLU A 140 -4.96 22.55 19.77
CA GLU A 140 -5.44 22.10 18.47
C GLU A 140 -6.54 23.03 17.96
N GLY A 141 -6.57 23.26 16.64
CA GLY A 141 -7.70 23.94 15.99
C GLY A 141 -8.95 23.08 15.91
N SER A 142 -10.11 23.73 15.89
CA SER A 142 -11.46 23.14 15.85
C SER A 142 -11.62 22.01 14.82
N ALA A 143 -11.13 22.19 13.60
CA ALA A 143 -11.25 21.19 12.53
C ALA A 143 -10.59 19.85 12.89
N THR A 144 -9.37 19.90 13.41
CA THR A 144 -8.61 18.71 13.78
C THR A 144 -9.20 18.08 15.03
N MET A 145 -9.58 18.90 16.02
CA MET A 145 -10.18 18.41 17.25
C MET A 145 -11.54 17.74 17.00
N GLN A 146 -12.41 18.31 16.16
CA GLN A 146 -13.69 17.71 15.78
C GLN A 146 -13.50 16.32 15.16
N GLN A 147 -12.51 16.14 14.29
CA GLN A 147 -12.19 14.84 13.69
C GLN A 147 -11.61 13.86 14.74
N PHE A 148 -10.71 14.33 15.60
CA PHE A 148 -10.15 13.51 16.68
C PHE A 148 -11.24 13.03 17.65
N LEU A 149 -12.17 13.90 18.02
CA LEU A 149 -13.31 13.56 18.87
C LEU A 149 -14.26 12.57 18.20
N GLN A 150 -14.46 12.65 16.88
CA GLN A 150 -15.25 11.64 16.15
C GLN A 150 -14.62 10.25 16.26
N PHE A 151 -13.29 10.12 16.27
CA PHE A 151 -12.65 8.83 16.53
C PHE A 151 -12.89 8.34 17.97
N CYS A 152 -12.98 9.23 18.96
CA CYS A 152 -13.20 8.84 20.35
C CYS A 152 -14.62 8.32 20.60
N TYR A 153 -15.59 8.83 19.85
CA TYR A 153 -17.00 8.46 20.03
C TYR A 153 -17.34 7.18 19.26
N PRO A 154 -18.34 6.40 19.72
CA PRO A 154 -18.82 5.21 19.01
C PRO A 154 -19.67 5.61 17.79
N ALA A 155 -19.03 6.25 16.82
CA ALA A 155 -19.60 6.71 15.56
C ALA A 155 -18.74 6.20 14.40
N ALA A 156 -19.17 6.50 13.16
CA ALA A 156 -18.32 6.26 12.01
C ALA A 156 -17.04 7.12 12.11
N ASP A 157 -15.90 6.52 11.80
CA ASP A 157 -14.63 7.26 11.67
C ASP A 157 -14.82 8.42 10.67
N PRO A 158 -14.26 9.61 10.94
CA PRO A 158 -14.39 10.75 10.06
C PRO A 158 -13.77 10.47 8.69
N ASP A 159 -14.39 10.99 7.63
CA ASP A 159 -13.76 11.01 6.33
C ASP A 159 -12.68 12.10 6.29
N ILE A 160 -11.45 11.70 5.96
CA ILE A 160 -10.29 12.59 5.90
C ILE A 160 -9.74 12.55 4.48
N GLY A 161 -10.20 13.50 3.67
CA GLY A 161 -9.90 13.57 2.24
C GLY A 161 -8.50 14.09 1.87
N SER A 162 -7.60 14.32 2.84
CA SER A 162 -6.25 14.85 2.56
C SER A 162 -5.17 14.25 3.44
N LEU A 163 -3.95 14.12 2.88
CA LEU A 163 -2.77 13.69 3.62
C LEU A 163 -2.43 14.65 4.76
N GLN A 164 -2.61 15.96 4.56
CA GLN A 164 -2.42 16.96 5.61
C GLN A 164 -3.37 16.75 6.78
N GLY A 165 -4.65 16.47 6.50
CA GLY A 165 -5.62 16.14 7.54
C GLY A 165 -5.24 14.87 8.29
N ILE A 166 -4.82 13.81 7.59
CA ILE A 166 -4.37 12.57 8.23
C ILE A 166 -3.15 12.84 9.12
N GLN A 167 -2.19 13.62 8.64
CA GLN A 167 -1.01 14.01 9.39
C GLN A 167 -1.36 14.77 10.68
N ALA A 168 -2.30 15.72 10.60
CA ALA A 168 -2.79 16.45 11.77
C ALA A 168 -3.41 15.51 12.82
N ILE A 169 -4.21 14.53 12.38
CA ILE A 169 -4.78 13.54 13.31
C ILE A 169 -3.70 12.61 13.89
N LEU A 170 -2.72 12.17 13.10
CA LEU A 170 -1.61 11.37 13.61
C LEU A 170 -0.76 12.13 14.63
N GLU A 171 -0.58 13.44 14.44
CA GLU A 171 0.09 14.32 15.40
C GLU A 171 -0.68 14.43 16.71
N VAL A 172 -1.99 14.70 16.63
CA VAL A 172 -2.87 14.79 17.81
C VAL A 172 -2.98 13.45 18.53
N ALA A 173 -3.15 12.34 17.81
CA ALA A 173 -3.19 11.00 18.40
C ALA A 173 -1.86 10.62 19.06
N THR A 174 -0.72 11.06 18.51
CA THR A 174 0.58 10.85 19.15
C THR A 174 0.74 11.73 20.39
N LYS A 175 0.29 12.99 20.35
CA LYS A 175 0.31 13.91 21.50
C LYS A 175 -0.53 13.38 22.67
N TYR A 176 -1.70 12.83 22.37
CA TYR A 176 -2.63 12.31 23.37
C TYR A 176 -2.45 10.81 23.67
N ASP A 177 -1.37 10.20 23.19
CA ASP A 177 -0.99 8.81 23.44
C ASP A 177 -2.09 7.79 23.12
N SER A 178 -2.80 7.98 22.00
CA SER A 178 -3.87 7.09 21.56
C SER A 178 -3.45 6.26 20.33
N ASP A 179 -2.88 5.09 20.59
CA ASP A 179 -2.44 4.15 19.55
C ASP A 179 -3.60 3.63 18.68
N GLU A 180 -4.79 3.46 19.24
CA GLU A 180 -5.95 2.97 18.48
C GLU A 180 -6.46 4.01 17.48
N ILE A 181 -6.54 5.29 17.88
CA ILE A 181 -6.89 6.38 16.96
C ILE A 181 -5.80 6.52 15.89
N LYS A 182 -4.54 6.45 16.30
CA LYS A 182 -3.40 6.49 15.39
C LYS A 182 -3.46 5.39 14.34
N ARG A 183 -3.78 4.15 14.74
CA ARG A 183 -3.96 3.00 13.85
C ARG A 183 -5.13 3.18 12.88
N ARG A 184 -6.28 3.68 13.35
CA ARG A 184 -7.45 3.95 12.48
C ARG A 184 -7.18 5.08 11.48
N ALA A 185 -6.54 6.15 11.91
CA ALA A 185 -6.12 7.24 11.03
C ALA A 185 -5.09 6.76 9.98
N ALA A 186 -4.12 5.93 10.40
CA ALA A 186 -3.09 5.38 9.52
C ALA A 186 -3.66 4.56 8.35
N LYS A 187 -4.75 3.81 8.56
CA LYS A 187 -5.43 3.07 7.49
C LYS A 187 -5.89 3.97 6.33
N ARG A 188 -6.20 5.24 6.61
CA ARG A 188 -6.62 6.20 5.57
C ARG A 188 -5.48 6.58 4.63
N LEU A 189 -4.21 6.35 5.00
CA LEU A 189 -3.07 6.54 4.10
C LEU A 189 -3.12 5.61 2.89
N ASP A 190 -3.80 4.46 3.00
CA ASP A 190 -3.87 3.45 1.94
C ASP A 190 -4.53 4.01 0.66
N THR A 191 -5.46 4.97 0.79
CA THR A 191 -6.15 5.61 -0.34
C THR A 191 -5.22 6.51 -1.18
N PHE A 192 -4.10 6.96 -0.59
CA PHE A 192 -3.13 7.85 -1.24
C PHE A 192 -1.90 7.11 -1.79
N LEU A 193 -1.78 5.80 -1.57
CA LEU A 193 -0.63 5.01 -2.01
C LEU A 193 -0.42 5.03 -3.52
N ALA A 194 -1.50 5.16 -4.31
CA ALA A 194 -1.41 5.20 -5.76
C ALA A 194 -0.95 6.56 -6.31
N SER A 195 -1.31 7.66 -5.64
CA SER A 195 -1.06 9.03 -6.13
C SER A 195 0.12 9.72 -5.45
N SER A 196 0.50 9.31 -4.24
CA SER A 196 1.45 10.03 -3.38
C SER A 196 2.31 9.10 -2.53
N THR A 197 2.83 8.01 -3.12
CA THR A 197 3.56 6.95 -2.40
C THR A 197 4.72 7.46 -1.52
N LEU A 198 5.54 8.39 -2.02
CA LEU A 198 6.68 8.92 -1.28
C LEU A 198 6.24 9.75 -0.06
N ARG A 199 5.17 10.52 -0.20
CA ARG A 199 4.57 11.30 0.91
C ARG A 199 4.02 10.36 1.97
N VAL A 200 3.29 9.32 1.56
CA VAL A 200 2.78 8.29 2.47
C VAL A 200 3.91 7.59 3.21
N TYR A 201 4.99 7.22 2.53
CA TYR A 201 6.17 6.63 3.16
C TYR A 201 6.76 7.55 4.25
N ALA A 202 6.97 8.82 3.93
CA ALA A 202 7.55 9.78 4.86
C ALA A 202 6.65 10.00 6.10
N ILE A 203 5.34 10.16 5.89
CA ILE A 203 4.36 10.25 6.99
C ILE A 203 4.39 8.98 7.84
N ALA A 204 4.29 7.81 7.21
CA ALA A 204 4.29 6.54 7.91
C ALA A 204 5.56 6.35 8.74
N TYR A 205 6.73 6.72 8.20
CA TYR A 205 8.01 6.64 8.90
C TYR A 205 8.05 7.59 10.10
N ARG A 206 7.67 8.87 9.91
CA ARG A 206 7.63 9.88 10.97
C ARG A 206 6.82 9.43 12.18
N TYR A 207 5.65 8.85 11.94
CA TYR A 207 4.75 8.39 13.01
C TYR A 207 4.97 6.92 13.43
N LYS A 208 6.04 6.26 12.95
CA LYS A 208 6.39 4.87 13.31
C LYS A 208 5.28 3.86 12.97
N LEU A 209 4.62 4.06 11.83
CA LEU A 209 3.53 3.24 11.32
C LEU A 209 4.08 2.10 10.46
N GLU A 210 4.55 1.03 11.10
CA GLU A 210 5.34 0.00 10.42
C GLU A 210 4.63 -0.69 9.25
N ARG A 211 3.33 -0.97 9.37
CA ARG A 211 2.54 -1.62 8.30
C ARG A 211 2.54 -0.72 7.06
N GLU A 212 2.27 0.56 7.26
CA GLU A 212 2.15 1.59 6.25
C GLU A 212 3.53 1.90 5.61
N VAL A 213 4.60 1.92 6.41
CA VAL A 213 5.99 2.04 5.90
C VAL A 213 6.30 0.90 4.93
N ARG A 214 6.04 -0.35 5.33
CA ARG A 214 6.28 -1.53 4.48
C ARG A 214 5.43 -1.49 3.22
N LEU A 215 4.16 -1.13 3.35
CA LEU A 215 3.22 -1.04 2.23
C LEU A 215 3.63 0.05 1.23
N ALA A 216 4.00 1.23 1.71
CA ALA A 216 4.48 2.34 0.89
C ALA A 216 5.81 2.01 0.23
N ALA A 217 6.77 1.40 0.95
CA ALA A 217 8.05 0.97 0.38
C ALA A 217 7.85 -0.05 -0.76
N LYS A 218 6.97 -1.04 -0.55
CA LYS A 218 6.62 -2.01 -1.60
C LYS A 218 5.95 -1.34 -2.79
N ARG A 219 5.03 -0.41 -2.56
CA ARG A 219 4.36 0.35 -3.64
C ARG A 219 5.35 1.24 -4.39
N PHE A 220 6.37 1.76 -3.72
CA PHE A 220 7.41 2.60 -4.31
C PHE A 220 8.21 1.85 -5.39
N LEU A 221 8.33 0.52 -5.30
CA LEU A 221 8.96 -0.33 -6.32
C LEU A 221 8.25 -0.30 -7.68
N GLN A 222 7.01 0.18 -7.75
CA GLN A 222 6.25 0.34 -9.01
C GLN A 222 6.58 1.64 -9.74
N ASN A 223 7.39 2.50 -9.13
CA ASN A 223 7.84 3.75 -9.71
C ASN A 223 9.33 3.68 -10.00
N ARG A 224 9.80 4.42 -11.01
CA ARG A 224 11.23 4.68 -11.16
C ARG A 224 11.68 5.59 -10.03
N ILE A 225 12.93 5.42 -9.57
CA ILE A 225 13.54 6.38 -8.64
C ILE A 225 13.60 7.72 -9.37
N SER A 226 12.89 8.71 -8.82
CA SER A 226 12.89 10.08 -9.30
C SER A 226 13.45 10.98 -8.20
N VAL A 227 14.22 12.00 -8.60
CA VAL A 227 14.69 13.06 -7.70
C VAL A 227 13.54 14.06 -7.51
N THR A 228 12.51 13.64 -6.76
CA THR A 228 11.34 14.45 -6.47
C THR A 228 11.35 14.81 -4.98
N TYR A 229 11.42 16.10 -4.68
CA TYR A 229 11.24 16.60 -3.33
C TYR A 229 9.76 16.61 -2.96
N VAL A 230 9.46 16.18 -1.73
CA VAL A 230 8.15 16.37 -1.09
C VAL A 230 8.38 16.89 0.32
N ALA A 231 7.52 17.80 0.79
CA ALA A 231 7.70 18.49 2.06
C ALA A 231 7.80 17.54 3.27
N GLU A 232 7.16 16.37 3.18
CA GLU A 232 7.19 15.38 4.26
C GLU A 232 8.59 14.77 4.50
N LEU A 233 9.52 14.88 3.54
CA LEU A 233 10.91 14.42 3.71
C LEU A 233 11.67 15.21 4.77
N ASP A 234 11.30 16.47 5.03
CA ASP A 234 11.97 17.31 6.04
C ASP A 234 11.79 16.75 7.46
N PHE A 235 10.82 15.86 7.66
CA PHE A 235 10.46 15.31 8.97
C PHE A 235 10.93 13.87 9.17
N ILE A 236 11.74 13.33 8.25
CA ILE A 236 12.37 12.02 8.40
C ILE A 236 13.89 12.16 8.30
N PRO A 237 14.68 11.30 8.95
CA PRO A 237 16.12 11.33 8.79
C PRO A 237 16.48 10.96 7.35
N ALA A 238 17.56 11.55 6.81
CA ALA A 238 18.07 11.22 5.48
C ALA A 238 18.36 9.72 5.30
N SER A 239 18.71 9.03 6.40
CA SER A 239 18.88 7.57 6.41
C SER A 239 17.62 6.80 6.02
N ALA A 240 16.42 7.27 6.37
CA ALA A 240 15.17 6.63 6.00
C ALA A 240 14.95 6.67 4.48
N TYR A 241 15.17 7.84 3.86
CA TYR A 241 15.06 7.98 2.41
C TYR A 241 16.15 7.19 1.68
N HIS A 242 17.39 7.22 2.18
CA HIS A 242 18.47 6.39 1.66
C HIS A 242 18.14 4.88 1.72
N GLN A 243 17.59 4.40 2.83
CA GLN A 243 17.16 2.99 2.98
C GLN A 243 16.07 2.60 1.97
N LEU A 244 15.11 3.50 1.70
CA LEU A 244 14.08 3.28 0.67
C LEU A 244 14.71 3.17 -0.73
N GLN A 245 15.68 4.03 -1.05
CA GLN A 245 16.41 3.98 -2.32
C GLN A 245 17.27 2.72 -2.44
N GLU A 246 17.99 2.36 -1.38
CA GLU A 246 18.80 1.12 -1.33
C GLU A 246 17.92 -0.12 -1.51
N TYR A 247 16.77 -0.16 -0.84
CA TYR A 247 15.76 -1.21 -1.03
C TYR A 247 15.32 -1.32 -2.49
N HIS A 248 14.98 -0.20 -3.11
CA HIS A 248 14.58 -0.15 -4.52
C HIS A 248 15.68 -0.66 -5.46
N MET A 249 16.90 -0.12 -5.35
CA MET A 249 18.04 -0.49 -6.19
C MET A 249 18.41 -1.97 -6.04
N ARG A 250 18.35 -2.51 -4.82
CA ARG A 250 18.60 -3.95 -4.59
C ARG A 250 17.51 -4.83 -5.19
N CYS A 251 16.25 -4.46 -5.03
CA CYS A 251 15.15 -5.19 -5.68
C CYS A 251 15.29 -5.15 -7.20
N GLN A 252 15.68 -4.02 -7.78
CA GLN A 252 15.93 -3.84 -9.22
C GLN A 252 17.06 -4.75 -9.71
N SER A 253 18.20 -4.74 -9.01
CA SER A 253 19.35 -5.58 -9.32
C SER A 253 19.00 -7.07 -9.26
N VAL A 254 18.41 -7.54 -8.16
CA VAL A 254 18.07 -8.96 -7.98
C VAL A 254 16.98 -9.41 -8.95
N ALA A 255 15.94 -8.59 -9.18
CA ALA A 255 14.88 -8.93 -10.12
C ALA A 255 15.41 -9.00 -11.55
N SER A 256 16.13 -7.97 -12.02
CA SER A 256 16.67 -7.96 -13.40
C SER A 256 17.62 -9.13 -13.66
N GLN A 257 18.54 -9.42 -12.73
CA GLN A 257 19.49 -10.54 -12.85
C GLN A 257 18.79 -11.90 -12.87
N LYS A 258 17.75 -12.08 -12.05
CA LYS A 258 17.06 -13.38 -11.91
C LYS A 258 16.26 -13.78 -13.16
N PHE A 259 15.91 -12.84 -14.03
CA PHE A 259 15.24 -13.14 -15.30
C PHE A 259 16.18 -13.13 -16.51
N GLN A 260 17.50 -13.08 -16.28
CA GLN A 260 18.50 -13.43 -17.29
C GLN A 260 18.66 -14.96 -17.39
N THR A 261 19.45 -15.41 -18.37
CA THR A 261 19.52 -16.75 -19.01
C THR A 261 19.64 -17.99 -18.09
N SER A 262 19.68 -17.86 -16.78
CA SER A 262 19.93 -18.96 -15.83
C SER A 262 19.01 -19.01 -14.61
N GLY A 263 18.09 -18.05 -14.42
CA GLY A 263 17.28 -17.92 -13.20
C GLY A 263 15.86 -18.49 -13.30
N PHE A 264 15.63 -19.51 -14.14
CA PHE A 264 14.30 -20.08 -14.39
C PHE A 264 13.99 -21.35 -13.57
N SER A 265 14.74 -21.61 -12.50
CA SER A 265 14.56 -22.79 -11.64
C SER A 265 13.19 -22.86 -10.93
N TRP A 266 12.44 -21.75 -10.91
CA TRP A 266 11.07 -21.65 -10.40
C TRP A 266 10.01 -22.16 -11.41
N ILE A 267 10.39 -22.37 -12.67
CA ILE A 267 9.52 -22.98 -13.69
C ILE A 267 9.50 -24.50 -13.46
N PRO A 268 8.34 -25.11 -13.10
CA PRO A 268 8.25 -26.50 -12.75
C PRO A 268 8.41 -27.41 -13.99
N ILE A 269 9.03 -28.57 -13.77
CA ILE A 269 8.94 -29.71 -14.68
C ILE A 269 7.64 -30.44 -14.34
N SER A 270 6.73 -30.59 -15.28
CA SER A 270 5.46 -31.29 -15.00
C SER A 270 5.70 -32.78 -14.67
N SER A 271 5.38 -33.20 -13.45
CA SER A 271 4.92 -34.55 -13.09
C SER A 271 3.40 -34.52 -13.12
N SER A 272 2.63 -35.41 -13.73
CA SER A 272 2.72 -36.84 -14.01
C SER A 272 2.14 -37.13 -15.41
N GLN A 273 2.69 -38.12 -16.13
CA GLN A 273 2.38 -38.50 -17.54
C GLN A 273 3.15 -37.76 -18.65
N GLY A 274 4.44 -37.46 -18.42
CA GLY A 274 5.45 -37.39 -19.47
C GLY A 274 5.15 -36.50 -20.68
N THR A 275 5.62 -35.25 -20.66
CA THR A 275 6.65 -34.71 -21.58
C THR A 275 6.77 -33.21 -21.30
N ILE A 276 7.90 -32.81 -20.70
CA ILE A 276 8.61 -31.52 -20.79
C ILE A 276 7.69 -30.29 -20.94
N THR A 277 7.52 -29.56 -19.83
CA THR A 277 6.96 -28.21 -19.74
C THR A 277 5.68 -27.98 -20.54
N ARG A 278 4.52 -27.97 -19.86
CA ARG A 278 3.18 -27.70 -20.44
C ARG A 278 3.08 -26.49 -21.36
N PHE A 279 4.01 -25.55 -21.24
CA PHE A 279 4.02 -24.28 -21.93
C PHE A 279 4.41 -24.41 -23.42
N ILE A 280 3.64 -23.75 -24.28
CA ILE A 280 3.79 -23.84 -25.73
C ILE A 280 5.18 -23.41 -26.24
N TRP A 281 5.85 -22.49 -25.56
CA TRP A 281 7.16 -21.97 -25.95
C TRP A 281 8.32 -22.94 -25.70
N PHE A 282 8.13 -23.99 -24.89
CA PHE A 282 9.15 -25.02 -24.70
C PHE A 282 8.87 -26.30 -25.51
N THR A 283 7.71 -26.38 -26.17
CA THR A 283 7.27 -27.57 -26.92
C THR A 283 7.19 -27.35 -28.43
N CYS A 284 7.19 -26.09 -28.90
CA CYS A 284 7.11 -25.78 -30.33
C CYS A 284 8.46 -25.94 -31.04
N ARG A 285 8.60 -26.98 -31.87
CA ARG A 285 9.83 -27.23 -32.65
C ARG A 285 9.98 -26.37 -33.92
N LYS A 286 8.94 -25.66 -34.37
CA LYS A 286 8.98 -24.85 -35.61
C LYS A 286 9.63 -23.47 -35.42
N CYS A 287 9.52 -22.89 -34.24
CA CYS A 287 10.12 -21.60 -33.90
C CYS A 287 10.95 -21.65 -32.60
N ALA A 288 11.30 -22.86 -32.15
CA ALA A 288 12.38 -23.08 -31.20
C ALA A 288 13.72 -22.68 -31.84
N GLY A 289 14.69 -22.29 -31.02
CA GLY A 289 16.02 -21.91 -31.49
C GLY A 289 16.70 -20.82 -30.67
N SER A 290 16.07 -20.37 -29.58
CA SER A 290 16.76 -19.54 -28.58
C SER A 290 17.80 -20.36 -27.81
N PRO A 291 18.81 -19.70 -27.21
CA PRO A 291 19.74 -20.35 -26.28
C PRO A 291 18.99 -21.13 -25.20
N GLU A 292 19.53 -22.29 -24.83
CA GLU A 292 18.95 -23.15 -23.80
C GLU A 292 18.91 -22.42 -22.45
N VAL A 293 17.79 -22.60 -21.74
CA VAL A 293 17.60 -22.08 -20.39
C VAL A 293 17.44 -23.23 -19.42
N LYS A 294 17.95 -23.04 -18.19
CA LYS A 294 17.83 -24.00 -17.10
C LYS A 294 16.54 -23.75 -16.31
N ILE A 295 15.63 -24.71 -16.31
CA ILE A 295 14.41 -24.70 -15.49
C ILE A 295 14.60 -25.53 -14.21
N ALA A 296 13.53 -25.83 -13.47
CA ALA A 296 13.60 -26.67 -12.27
C ALA A 296 14.36 -27.99 -12.53
N ALA A 297 14.95 -28.57 -11.48
CA ALA A 297 15.81 -29.76 -11.53
C ALA A 297 16.96 -29.72 -12.56
N ASN A 298 17.45 -28.51 -12.90
CA ASN A 298 18.53 -28.29 -13.87
C ASN A 298 18.25 -28.84 -15.27
N GLN A 299 16.97 -28.97 -15.64
CA GLN A 299 16.63 -29.38 -17.00
C GLN A 299 16.90 -28.22 -17.97
N GLU A 300 17.62 -28.51 -19.04
CA GLU A 300 17.89 -27.57 -20.13
C GLU A 300 16.79 -27.70 -21.20
N VAL A 301 16.17 -26.56 -21.55
CA VAL A 301 15.13 -26.49 -22.58
C VAL A 301 15.41 -25.32 -23.51
N ALA A 302 15.21 -25.53 -24.82
CA ALA A 302 15.32 -24.48 -25.83
C ALA A 302 13.95 -23.82 -26.08
N PRO A 303 13.74 -22.57 -25.64
CA PRO A 303 12.46 -21.89 -25.85
C PRO A 303 12.32 -21.37 -27.29
N THR A 304 11.09 -20.98 -27.63
CA THR A 304 10.79 -20.22 -28.84
C THR A 304 11.34 -18.79 -28.74
N LYS A 305 11.75 -18.23 -29.87
CA LYS A 305 12.29 -16.86 -29.93
C LYS A 305 11.42 -15.80 -29.26
N TRP A 306 10.11 -15.81 -29.53
CA TRP A 306 9.19 -14.81 -28.97
C TRP A 306 9.08 -14.86 -27.44
N TRP A 307 9.34 -16.01 -26.81
CA TRP A 307 9.37 -16.12 -25.35
C TRP A 307 10.67 -15.54 -24.79
N SER A 308 11.80 -15.76 -25.47
CA SER A 308 13.06 -15.12 -25.09
C SER A 308 12.97 -13.60 -25.20
N ASP A 309 12.43 -13.09 -26.31
CA ASP A 309 12.21 -11.65 -26.52
C ASP A 309 11.23 -11.09 -25.45
N TYR A 310 10.24 -11.88 -25.02
CA TYR A 310 9.35 -11.52 -23.90
C TYR A 310 10.09 -11.42 -22.56
N MET A 311 10.91 -12.42 -22.21
CA MET A 311 11.66 -12.42 -20.96
C MET A 311 12.73 -11.33 -20.92
N GLU A 312 13.34 -11.02 -22.07
CA GLU A 312 14.25 -9.88 -22.22
C GLU A 312 13.51 -8.57 -21.97
N SER A 313 12.33 -8.37 -22.59
CA SER A 313 11.47 -7.22 -22.30
C SER A 313 11.08 -7.12 -20.82
N VAL A 314 10.81 -8.24 -20.16
CA VAL A 314 10.51 -8.27 -18.71
C VAL A 314 11.73 -7.86 -17.89
N SER A 315 12.93 -8.35 -18.22
CA SER A 315 14.17 -7.97 -17.55
C SER A 315 14.45 -6.46 -17.68
N GLU A 316 14.28 -5.89 -18.88
CA GLU A 316 14.40 -4.44 -19.12
C GLU A 316 13.36 -3.61 -18.36
N ILE A 317 12.12 -4.09 -18.24
CA ILE A 317 11.10 -3.40 -17.43
C ILE A 317 11.51 -3.41 -15.96
N LEU A 318 11.95 -4.56 -15.45
CA LEU A 318 12.36 -4.75 -14.06
C LEU A 318 13.65 -3.98 -13.73
N SER A 319 14.51 -3.72 -14.72
CA SER A 319 15.69 -2.87 -14.57
C SER A 319 15.34 -1.39 -14.43
N GLY A 320 14.08 -0.97 -14.57
CA GLY A 320 13.62 0.37 -14.21
C GLY A 320 12.62 0.37 -13.06
N VAL A 321 11.75 -0.63 -13.04
CA VAL A 321 10.63 -0.74 -12.10
C VAL A 321 10.62 -2.15 -11.50
N PRO A 322 11.22 -2.36 -10.32
CA PRO A 322 11.44 -3.68 -9.73
C PRO A 322 10.18 -4.46 -9.36
N TYR A 323 9.02 -3.81 -9.33
CA TYR A 323 7.75 -4.46 -9.01
C TYR A 323 6.70 -4.09 -10.05
N HIS A 324 5.88 -5.08 -10.44
CA HIS A 324 5.02 -5.02 -11.62
C HIS A 324 4.39 -3.64 -11.86
N SER A 325 4.71 -3.03 -12.99
CA SER A 325 3.76 -2.16 -13.65
C SER A 325 2.86 -3.08 -14.47
N ALA A 326 1.65 -3.35 -13.97
CA ALA A 326 0.68 -4.20 -14.65
C ALA A 326 0.51 -3.81 -16.12
N LYS A 327 0.63 -2.52 -16.44
CA LYS A 327 0.58 -1.99 -17.80
C LYS A 327 1.79 -2.38 -18.65
N ALA A 328 3.01 -2.27 -18.12
CA ALA A 328 4.23 -2.59 -18.86
C ALA A 328 4.37 -4.10 -19.12
N LEU A 329 4.10 -4.94 -18.12
CA LEU A 329 4.08 -6.40 -18.31
C LEU A 329 2.98 -6.83 -19.29
N THR A 330 1.80 -6.20 -19.23
CA THR A 330 0.72 -6.46 -20.19
C THR A 330 1.14 -6.11 -21.61
N ALA A 331 1.78 -4.96 -21.83
CA ALA A 331 2.26 -4.57 -23.16
C ALA A 331 3.36 -5.52 -23.68
N ALA A 332 4.30 -5.95 -22.82
CA ALA A 332 5.32 -6.93 -23.20
C ALA A 332 4.70 -8.28 -23.58
N LYS A 333 3.69 -8.71 -22.80
CA LYS A 333 2.91 -9.92 -23.05
C LYS A 333 2.15 -9.85 -24.38
N ASP A 334 1.49 -8.73 -24.67
CA ASP A 334 0.71 -8.56 -25.91
C ASP A 334 1.62 -8.61 -27.15
N ARG A 335 2.78 -7.96 -27.12
CA ARG A 335 3.80 -8.07 -28.19
C ARG A 335 4.28 -9.51 -28.41
N ALA A 336 4.50 -10.26 -27.33
CA ALA A 336 4.92 -11.65 -27.39
C ALA A 336 3.85 -12.54 -28.06
N LEU A 337 2.57 -12.28 -27.76
CA LEU A 337 1.44 -12.97 -28.37
C LEU A 337 1.32 -12.65 -29.88
N GLU A 338 1.50 -11.39 -30.28
CA GLU A 338 1.51 -10.99 -31.69
C GLU A 338 2.61 -11.72 -32.48
N ALA A 339 3.81 -11.83 -31.91
CA ALA A 339 4.90 -12.60 -32.51
C ALA A 339 4.59 -14.10 -32.60
N ALA A 340 3.94 -14.68 -31.58
CA ALA A 340 3.55 -16.08 -31.59
C ALA A 340 2.55 -16.42 -32.71
N VAL A 341 1.66 -15.48 -33.09
CA VAL A 341 0.69 -15.65 -34.20
C VAL A 341 1.38 -15.78 -35.57
N GLN A 342 2.64 -15.41 -35.71
CA GLN A 342 3.37 -15.52 -36.98
C GLN A 342 3.84 -16.95 -37.29
N CYS A 343 3.98 -17.82 -36.28
CA CYS A 343 4.39 -19.20 -36.50
C CYS A 343 3.19 -20.10 -36.77
N SER A 344 3.17 -20.83 -37.89
CA SER A 344 2.05 -21.73 -38.25
C SER A 344 1.66 -22.76 -37.19
N ALA A 345 2.57 -23.22 -36.32
CA ALA A 345 2.25 -24.13 -35.22
C ALA A 345 1.76 -23.41 -33.95
N CYS A 346 2.27 -22.21 -33.66
CA CYS A 346 1.83 -21.40 -32.53
C CYS A 346 0.51 -20.68 -32.84
N GLN A 347 0.35 -20.16 -34.06
CA GLN A 347 -0.82 -19.45 -34.57
C GLN A 347 -2.12 -20.23 -34.42
N VAL A 348 -2.13 -21.52 -34.76
CA VAL A 348 -3.29 -22.42 -34.61
C VAL A 348 -3.76 -22.47 -33.15
N LYS A 349 -2.84 -22.29 -32.19
CA LYS A 349 -3.08 -22.30 -30.75
C LYS A 349 -3.30 -20.91 -30.13
N VAL A 350 -2.91 -19.82 -30.83
CA VAL A 350 -3.09 -18.42 -30.39
C VAL A 350 -4.39 -17.81 -30.92
N ARG A 351 -4.76 -18.06 -32.18
CA ARG A 351 -6.00 -17.52 -32.80
C ARG A 351 -7.30 -18.04 -32.17
N THR A 352 -7.22 -19.08 -31.35
CA THR A 352 -8.30 -19.67 -30.57
C THR A 352 -8.71 -18.83 -29.33
N CYS A 353 -8.13 -17.64 -29.14
CA CYS A 353 -8.20 -16.87 -27.88
C CYS A 353 -8.98 -15.53 -27.94
N THR A 354 -9.32 -14.99 -29.10
CA THR A 354 -9.71 -13.56 -29.23
C THR A 354 -11.21 -13.26 -29.02
N ILE A 355 -11.99 -14.09 -28.32
CA ILE A 355 -13.46 -13.90 -28.17
C ILE A 355 -13.91 -13.51 -26.74
N THR A 356 -13.04 -13.45 -25.73
CA THR A 356 -13.45 -13.05 -24.36
C THR A 356 -12.57 -11.95 -23.75
N TRP A 357 -12.40 -10.83 -24.46
CA TRP A 357 -11.83 -9.59 -23.89
C TRP A 357 -12.68 -8.36 -24.20
N GLY A 358 -14.00 -8.52 -24.09
CA GLY A 358 -14.88 -7.40 -23.78
C GLY A 358 -14.93 -7.20 -22.26
N VAL A 359 -14.33 -6.12 -21.78
CA VAL A 359 -14.59 -5.53 -20.45
C VAL A 359 -14.22 -6.41 -19.25
N ILE A 360 -12.94 -6.43 -18.86
CA ILE A 360 -12.57 -6.58 -17.45
C ILE A 360 -11.95 -5.25 -17.02
N GLN A 361 -12.83 -4.34 -16.59
CA GLN A 361 -12.44 -3.28 -15.66
C GLN A 361 -11.79 -3.97 -14.45
N LEU A 362 -10.59 -3.53 -14.08
CA LEU A 362 -9.92 -3.90 -12.85
C LEU A 362 -10.76 -3.43 -11.66
N THR A 363 -11.78 -4.20 -11.27
CA THR A 363 -12.39 -4.08 -9.94
C THR A 363 -11.42 -4.67 -8.94
N ILE A 364 -10.64 -3.78 -8.33
CA ILE A 364 -9.91 -4.05 -7.10
C ILE A 364 -10.98 -4.35 -6.02
N PRO A 365 -11.03 -5.56 -5.43
CA PRO A 365 -11.92 -5.78 -4.29
C PRO A 365 -11.47 -4.91 -3.11
N PRO A 366 -12.39 -4.29 -2.35
CA PRO A 366 -12.02 -3.52 -1.17
C PRO A 366 -11.38 -4.45 -0.12
N PRO A 367 -10.39 -3.95 0.64
CA PRO A 367 -9.76 -4.72 1.70
C PRO A 367 -10.76 -4.97 2.84
N LEU A 368 -10.82 -6.23 3.31
CA LEU A 368 -11.45 -6.61 4.58
C LEU A 368 -10.71 -6.00 5.78
#